data_AF-A0A3Q0R5V6-F1
#
_entry.id   AF-A0A3Q0R5V6-F1
#
_cell.length_a   1.000
_cell.length_b   1.000
_cell.length_c   1.000
_cell.angle_alpha   90.00
_cell.angle_beta   90.00
_cell.angle_gamma   90.00
#
_symmetry.space_group_name_H-M   'P 1'
#
loop_
_entity.id
_entity.type
_entity.pdbx_description
1 polymer ?
#
loop_
_entity_poly.entity_id
_entity_poly.type
_entity_poly.pdbx_seq_one_letter_code
_entity_poly.pdbx_strand_id
1 'polypeptide(L)'
;MGLIEQLQSDSLFLCSDQRMDTELVDRLVLQLNRIYPQILSDKEAHRFRNLSVPTKVRLAELLKHLHRKGEEACHEFYRALHIHTEDIYFSLPSRVRQRGRTQSDQYVLNDRGPIFFLTCFSFVVGIAILYYYGGEYTGLFLPCSAARLSKDARDVLISYGEVGK
;
A
#
# COMPACT_ATOMS: atom_id res chain seq x y z
N MET A 1 -7.80 -4.83 -8.97
CA MET A 1 -9.25 -4.56 -8.94
C MET A 1 -9.37 -3.06 -9.14
N GLY A 2 -9.95 -2.64 -10.26
CA GLY A 2 -10.03 -1.22 -10.61
C GLY A 2 -11.00 -0.49 -9.68
N LEU A 3 -10.82 0.82 -9.50
CA LEU A 3 -11.69 1.61 -8.62
C LEU A 3 -13.16 1.61 -9.08
N ILE A 4 -13.36 1.47 -10.39
CA ILE A 4 -14.65 1.34 -11.07
C ILE A 4 -15.38 0.05 -10.65
N GLU A 5 -14.67 -1.08 -10.60
CA GLU A 5 -15.20 -2.37 -10.14
C GLU A 5 -15.56 -2.31 -8.65
N GLN A 6 -14.72 -1.61 -7.88
CA GLN A 6 -14.93 -1.39 -6.45
C GLN A 6 -16.21 -0.60 -6.20
N LEU A 7 -16.43 0.50 -6.95
CA LEU A 7 -17.64 1.32 -6.84
C LEU A 7 -18.89 0.51 -7.19
N GLN A 8 -18.82 -0.38 -8.19
CA GLN A 8 -19.95 -1.24 -8.55
C GLN A 8 -20.30 -2.20 -7.41
N SER A 9 -19.31 -2.85 -6.80
CA SER A 9 -19.54 -3.72 -5.64
C SER A 9 -20.10 -2.95 -4.44
N ASP A 10 -19.54 -1.77 -4.16
CA ASP A 10 -19.91 -0.95 -3.02
C ASP A 10 -21.26 -0.23 -3.23
N SER A 11 -21.73 -0.07 -4.47
CA SER A 11 -23.00 0.58 -4.79
C SER A 11 -24.21 -0.09 -4.14
N LEU A 12 -24.21 -1.43 -4.08
CA LEU A 12 -25.27 -2.22 -3.44
C LEU A 12 -25.34 -1.95 -1.94
N PHE A 13 -24.18 -1.82 -1.30
CA PHE A 13 -24.07 -1.49 0.12
C PHE A 13 -24.54 -0.06 0.38
N LEU A 14 -24.04 0.90 -0.38
CA LEU A 14 -24.39 2.32 -0.24
C LEU A 14 -25.89 2.58 -0.45
N CYS A 15 -26.55 1.88 -1.40
CA CYS A 15 -27.98 2.05 -1.62
C CYS A 15 -28.86 1.40 -0.53
N SER A 16 -28.31 0.44 0.21
CA SER A 16 -29.02 -0.29 1.27
C SER A 16 -28.82 0.35 2.65
N ASP A 17 -27.72 1.09 2.85
CA ASP A 17 -27.37 1.70 4.12
C ASP A 17 -28.34 2.83 4.50
N GLN A 18 -28.90 2.76 5.71
CA GLN A 18 -29.83 3.75 6.23
C GLN A 18 -29.15 5.09 6.54
N ARG A 19 -27.82 5.09 6.76
CA ARG A 19 -27.03 6.29 7.02
C ARG A 19 -26.87 7.17 5.79
N MET A 20 -27.14 6.64 4.59
CA MET A 20 -27.18 7.42 3.34
C MET A 20 -28.51 8.18 3.23
N ASP A 21 -28.66 9.21 4.06
CA ASP A 21 -29.82 10.09 4.05
C ASP A 21 -29.77 11.11 2.90
N THR A 22 -30.88 11.83 2.70
CA THR A 22 -31.02 12.81 1.62
C THR A 22 -30.03 13.96 1.76
N GLU A 23 -29.77 14.40 2.99
CA GLU A 23 -28.88 15.54 3.26
C GLU A 23 -27.42 15.20 2.96
N LEU A 24 -26.97 14.00 3.31
CA LEU A 24 -25.66 13.48 3.00
C LEU A 24 -25.49 13.32 1.48
N VAL A 25 -26.47 12.74 0.78
CA VAL A 25 -26.41 12.64 -0.68
C VAL A 25 -26.32 14.03 -1.34
N ASP A 26 -27.08 15.01 -0.84
CA ASP A 26 -27.01 16.39 -1.33
C ASP A 26 -25.63 17.02 -1.09
N ARG A 27 -25.02 16.79 0.08
CA ARG A 27 -23.66 17.24 0.40
C ARG A 27 -22.62 16.60 -0.52
N LEU A 28 -22.74 15.30 -0.81
CA LEU A 28 -21.86 14.61 -1.76
C LEU A 28 -21.99 15.20 -3.18
N VAL A 29 -23.21 15.44 -3.64
CA VAL A 29 -23.46 16.04 -4.96
C VAL A 29 -22.87 17.45 -5.05
N LEU A 30 -22.99 18.25 -3.99
CA LEU A 30 -22.38 19.58 -3.92
C LEU A 30 -20.86 19.53 -3.94
N GLN A 31 -20.26 18.59 -3.20
CA GLN A 31 -18.81 18.41 -3.16
C GLN A 31 -18.25 18.09 -4.55
N LEU A 32 -18.90 17.17 -5.26
CA LEU A 32 -18.53 16.77 -6.62
C LEU A 32 -18.75 17.87 -7.68
N ASN A 33 -19.62 18.83 -7.38
CA ASN A 33 -19.89 19.97 -8.27
C ASN A 33 -18.93 21.14 -8.06
N ARG A 34 -18.52 21.41 -6.82
CA ARG A 34 -17.78 22.64 -6.47
C ARG A 34 -16.27 22.46 -6.37
N ILE A 35 -15.80 21.25 -6.11
CA ILE A 35 -14.37 20.99 -5.96
C ILE A 35 -13.72 20.73 -7.32
N TYR A 36 -12.50 21.23 -7.50
CA TYR A 36 -11.67 20.90 -8.66
C TYR A 36 -11.00 19.52 -8.45
N PRO A 37 -11.06 18.61 -9.44
CA PRO A 37 -11.73 18.76 -10.73
C PRO A 37 -13.25 18.63 -10.64
N GLN A 38 -14.00 19.45 -11.40
CA GLN A 38 -15.47 19.44 -11.37
C GLN A 38 -16.01 18.12 -11.96
N ILE A 39 -16.53 17.25 -11.10
CA ILE A 39 -17.05 15.93 -11.49
C ILE A 39 -18.52 16.00 -11.91
N LEU A 40 -19.32 16.91 -11.35
CA LEU A 40 -20.69 17.12 -11.79
C LEU A 40 -20.86 18.54 -12.29
N SER A 41 -21.39 18.69 -13.51
CA SER A 41 -21.82 20.01 -13.99
C SER A 41 -22.98 20.53 -13.14
N ASP A 42 -23.21 21.85 -13.14
CA ASP A 42 -24.31 22.46 -12.38
C ASP A 42 -25.69 21.88 -12.74
N LYS A 43 -25.87 21.53 -14.02
CA LYS A 43 -27.09 20.89 -14.52
C LYS A 43 -27.28 19.49 -13.93
N GLU A 44 -26.23 18.68 -13.90
CA GLU A 44 -26.26 17.33 -13.31
C GLU A 44 -26.46 17.39 -11.81
N ALA A 45 -25.75 18.30 -11.13
CA ALA A 45 -25.88 18.49 -9.69
C ALA A 45 -27.30 18.92 -9.30
N HIS A 46 -27.93 19.81 -10.07
CA HIS A 46 -29.32 20.20 -9.84
C HIS A 46 -30.28 19.02 -10.06
N ARG A 47 -30.05 18.20 -11.09
CA ARG A 47 -30.85 16.99 -11.35
C ARG A 47 -30.75 15.98 -10.22
N PHE A 48 -29.55 15.70 -9.73
CA PHE A 48 -29.31 14.73 -8.65
C PHE A 48 -29.77 15.22 -7.28
N ARG A 49 -30.13 16.49 -7.12
CA ARG A 49 -30.70 17.08 -5.90
C ARG A 49 -32.22 17.21 -5.91
N ASN A 50 -32.88 16.75 -6.98
CA ASN A 50 -34.33 16.85 -7.10
C ASN A 50 -35.03 15.98 -6.03
N LEU A 51 -35.80 16.59 -5.14
CA LEU A 51 -36.52 15.90 -4.06
C LEU A 51 -37.78 15.15 -4.53
N SER A 52 -38.19 15.29 -5.79
CA SER A 52 -39.31 14.52 -6.34
C SER A 52 -39.00 13.04 -6.53
N VAL A 53 -37.71 12.68 -6.57
CA VAL A 53 -37.23 11.30 -6.75
C VAL A 53 -36.72 10.76 -5.42
N PRO A 54 -37.06 9.51 -5.04
CA PRO A 54 -36.54 8.90 -3.81
C PRO A 54 -35.00 8.86 -3.76
N THR A 55 -34.44 9.13 -2.59
CA THR A 55 -32.98 9.24 -2.35
C THR A 55 -32.21 8.01 -2.83
N LYS A 56 -32.73 6.80 -2.59
CA LYS A 56 -32.09 5.54 -3.02
C LYS A 56 -31.96 5.45 -4.54
N VAL A 57 -33.00 5.88 -5.27
CA VAL A 57 -33.00 5.87 -6.74
C VAL A 57 -32.02 6.91 -7.27
N ARG A 58 -32.00 8.11 -6.68
CA ARG A 58 -31.05 9.18 -7.03
C ARG A 58 -29.61 8.75 -6.80
N LEU A 59 -29.32 8.12 -5.67
CA LEU A 59 -27.99 7.63 -5.33
C LEU A 59 -27.55 6.54 -6.29
N ALA A 60 -28.41 5.56 -6.60
CA ALA A 60 -28.10 4.53 -7.59
C ALA A 60 -27.79 5.12 -8.97
N GLU A 61 -28.58 6.12 -9.41
CA GLU A 61 -28.34 6.80 -10.68
C GLU A 61 -27.04 7.63 -10.66
N LEU A 62 -26.75 8.32 -9.56
CA LEU A 62 -25.50 9.06 -9.36
C LEU A 62 -24.29 8.13 -9.46
N LEU A 63 -24.30 6.99 -8.76
CA LEU A 63 -23.20 6.03 -8.77
C LEU A 63 -22.98 5.44 -10.18
N LYS A 64 -24.07 5.13 -10.89
CA LYS A 64 -24.01 4.68 -12.29
C LYS A 64 -23.43 5.75 -13.21
N HIS A 65 -23.79 7.02 -12.99
CA HIS A 65 -23.26 8.15 -13.75
C HIS A 65 -21.76 8.34 -13.53
N LEU A 66 -21.31 8.27 -12.28
CA LEU A 66 -19.88 8.37 -11.92
C LEU A 66 -19.06 7.22 -12.51
N HIS A 67 -19.60 5.99 -12.46
CA HIS A 67 -18.99 4.83 -13.09
C HIS A 67 -18.77 5.03 -14.60
N ARG A 68 -19.77 5.60 -15.30
CA ARG A 68 -19.65 5.90 -16.74
C ARG A 68 -18.69 7.06 -17.02
N LYS A 69 -18.55 8.00 -16.08
CA LYS A 69 -17.69 9.18 -16.24
C LYS A 69 -16.20 8.84 -16.15
N GLY A 70 -15.86 7.80 -15.39
CA GLY A 70 -14.51 7.23 -15.35
C GLY A 70 -13.92 7.15 -13.95
N GLU A 71 -12.65 6.78 -13.89
CA GLU A 71 -11.97 6.46 -12.63
C GLU A 71 -11.81 7.69 -11.72
N GLU A 72 -11.44 8.84 -12.29
CA GLU A 72 -11.33 10.12 -11.56
C GLU A 72 -12.62 10.52 -10.83
N ALA A 73 -13.77 10.29 -11.48
CA ALA A 73 -15.07 10.58 -10.89
C ALA A 73 -15.38 9.64 -9.72
N CYS A 74 -15.00 8.37 -9.83
CA CYS A 74 -15.11 7.41 -8.75
C CYS A 74 -14.18 7.77 -7.58
N HIS A 75 -12.96 8.24 -7.87
CA HIS A 75 -11.98 8.64 -6.87
C HIS A 75 -12.45 9.83 -6.03
N GLU A 76 -12.92 10.89 -6.70
CA GLU A 76 -13.45 12.06 -6.00
C GLU A 76 -14.75 11.74 -5.22
N PHE A 77 -15.55 10.77 -5.69
CA PHE A 77 -16.68 10.29 -4.89
C PHE A 77 -16.23 9.62 -3.59
N TYR A 78 -15.23 8.74 -3.62
CA TYR A 78 -14.68 8.15 -2.40
C TYR A 78 -14.05 9.19 -1.48
N ARG A 79 -13.38 10.20 -2.06
CA ARG A 79 -12.82 11.32 -1.31
C ARG A 79 -13.92 12.14 -0.63
N ALA A 80 -15.01 12.45 -1.33
CA ALA A 80 -16.17 13.13 -0.77
C ALA A 80 -16.85 12.29 0.32
N LEU A 81 -17.00 10.98 0.09
CA LEU A 81 -17.58 10.06 1.06
C LEU A 81 -16.75 10.00 2.35
N HIS A 82 -15.42 9.97 2.23
CA HIS A 82 -14.52 10.00 3.39
C HIS A 82 -14.64 11.30 4.20
N ILE A 83 -14.74 12.45 3.53
CA ILE A 83 -14.86 13.76 4.19
C ILE A 83 -16.20 13.91 4.92
N HIS A 84 -17.29 13.49 4.29
CA HIS A 84 -18.62 13.72 4.83
C HIS A 84 -19.12 12.60 5.75
N THR A 85 -18.61 11.38 5.57
CA THR A 85 -19.06 10.19 6.31
C THR A 85 -17.96 9.14 6.41
N GLU A 86 -17.00 9.42 7.27
CA GLU A 86 -15.88 8.54 7.55
C GLU A 86 -16.33 7.13 8.01
N ASP A 87 -17.39 7.04 8.82
CA ASP A 87 -17.94 5.78 9.30
C ASP A 87 -18.48 4.88 8.18
N ILE A 88 -19.16 5.46 7.19
CA ILE A 88 -19.66 4.70 6.03
C ILE A 88 -18.48 4.27 5.18
N TYR A 89 -17.55 5.20 4.93
CA TYR A 89 -16.35 4.94 4.14
C TYR A 89 -15.53 3.76 4.69
N PHE A 90 -15.32 3.66 6.01
CA PHE A 90 -14.60 2.53 6.61
C PHE A 90 -15.40 1.22 6.63
N SER A 91 -16.73 1.30 6.64
CA SER A 91 -17.60 0.13 6.59
C SER A 91 -17.78 -0.47 5.19
N LEU A 92 -17.22 0.17 4.15
CA LEU A 92 -17.32 -0.33 2.79
C LEU A 92 -16.74 -1.75 2.65
N PRO A 93 -17.44 -2.68 1.97
CA PRO A 93 -16.97 -4.05 1.77
C PRO A 93 -15.56 -4.13 1.17
N SER A 94 -15.27 -3.22 0.23
CA SER A 94 -13.96 -3.10 -0.39
C SER A 94 -12.83 -2.78 0.59
N ARG A 95 -13.08 -1.90 1.57
CA ARG A 95 -12.13 -1.49 2.62
C ARG A 95 -11.98 -2.53 3.70
N VAL A 96 -13.08 -3.15 4.12
CA VAL A 96 -13.06 -4.26 5.09
C VAL A 96 -12.24 -5.43 4.55
N ARG A 97 -12.42 -5.78 3.26
CA ARG A 97 -11.63 -6.83 2.60
C ARG A 97 -10.14 -6.48 2.51
N GLN A 98 -9.80 -5.21 2.32
CA GLN A 98 -8.42 -4.75 2.31
C GLN A 98 -7.79 -4.82 3.71
N ARG A 99 -8.50 -4.34 4.74
CA ARG A 99 -8.03 -4.36 6.13
C ARG A 99 -7.87 -5.77 6.67
N GLY A 100 -8.77 -6.70 6.33
CA GLY A 100 -8.62 -8.11 6.70
C GLY A 100 -7.31 -8.73 6.18
N ARG A 101 -6.86 -8.33 4.98
CA ARG A 101 -5.55 -8.73 4.43
C ARG A 101 -4.38 -8.05 5.15
N THR A 102 -4.49 -6.75 5.43
CA THR A 102 -3.41 -6.03 6.14
C THR A 102 -3.25 -6.52 7.57
N GLN A 103 -4.35 -6.88 8.24
CA GLN A 103 -4.31 -7.49 9.56
C GLN A 103 -3.68 -8.87 9.51
N SER A 104 -4.09 -9.75 8.57
CA SER A 104 -3.44 -11.06 8.43
C SER A 104 -1.94 -10.94 8.14
N ASP A 105 -1.54 -10.01 7.28
CA ASP A 105 -0.12 -9.77 6.99
C ASP A 105 0.63 -9.17 8.19
N GLN A 106 -0.02 -8.30 8.99
CA GLN A 106 0.51 -7.81 10.26
C GLN A 106 0.68 -8.94 11.28
N TYR A 107 -0.26 -9.88 11.39
CA TYR A 107 -0.11 -11.05 12.25
C TYR A 107 1.05 -11.94 11.79
N VAL A 108 1.17 -12.20 10.48
CA VAL A 108 2.27 -13.01 9.90
C VAL A 108 3.66 -12.36 10.10
N LEU A 109 3.75 -11.03 10.08
CA LEU A 109 5.02 -10.33 10.32
C LEU A 109 5.36 -10.23 11.81
N ASN A 110 4.35 -10.16 12.68
CA ASN A 110 4.52 -10.16 14.13
C ASN A 110 4.83 -11.56 14.70
N ASP A 111 4.50 -12.63 13.95
CA ASP A 111 4.84 -14.02 14.30
C ASP A 111 6.30 -14.41 14.03
N ARG A 112 7.13 -13.51 13.45
CA ARG A 112 8.59 -13.75 13.31
C ARG A 112 9.36 -13.74 14.63
N GLY A 113 8.68 -13.46 15.75
CA GLY A 113 9.23 -13.54 17.09
C GLY A 113 10.37 -12.54 17.36
N PRO A 114 10.88 -12.49 18.60
CA PRO A 114 11.95 -11.57 19.01
C PRO A 114 13.27 -11.75 18.23
N ILE A 115 13.39 -12.79 17.40
CA ILE A 115 14.59 -13.16 16.66
C ILE A 115 14.98 -12.08 15.64
N PHE A 116 14.00 -11.44 14.96
CA PHE A 116 14.29 -10.35 14.02
C PHE A 116 14.92 -9.13 14.71
N PHE A 117 14.45 -8.80 15.91
CA PHE A 117 15.03 -7.72 16.70
C PHE A 117 16.44 -8.09 17.17
N LEU A 118 16.66 -9.33 17.62
CA LEU A 118 17.98 -9.81 18.08
C LEU A 118 19.03 -9.82 16.96
N THR A 119 18.67 -10.18 15.72
CA THR A 119 19.62 -10.12 14.59
C THR A 119 19.99 -8.69 14.24
N CYS A 120 19.02 -7.77 14.24
CA CYS A 120 19.26 -6.35 14.00
C CYS A 120 20.17 -5.74 15.07
N PHE A 121 19.88 -6.01 16.35
CA PHE A 121 20.71 -5.54 17.46
C PHE A 121 22.12 -6.16 17.43
N SER A 122 22.25 -7.46 17.14
CA SER A 122 23.55 -8.11 17.00
C SER A 122 24.40 -7.49 15.88
N PHE A 123 23.78 -7.13 14.76
CA PHE A 123 24.48 -6.47 13.65
C PHE A 123 24.98 -5.08 14.05
N VAL A 124 24.11 -4.26 14.65
CA VAL A 124 24.48 -2.91 15.12
C VAL A 124 25.55 -2.95 16.20
N VAL A 125 25.44 -3.87 17.16
CA VAL A 125 26.46 -4.07 18.21
C VAL A 125 27.78 -4.54 17.59
N GLY A 126 27.75 -5.44 16.61
CA GLY A 126 28.95 -5.87 15.88
C GLY A 126 29.64 -4.71 15.16
N ILE A 127 28.88 -3.86 14.48
CA ILE A 127 29.40 -2.64 13.85
C ILE A 127 29.96 -1.69 14.92
N ALA A 128 29.25 -1.48 16.03
CA ALA A 128 29.72 -0.61 17.11
C ALA A 128 31.03 -1.11 17.75
N ILE A 129 31.17 -2.42 17.97
CA ILE A 129 32.42 -3.03 18.46
C ILE A 129 33.54 -2.83 17.44
N LEU A 130 33.29 -3.05 16.14
CA LEU A 130 34.27 -2.78 15.09
C LEU A 130 34.66 -1.31 15.00
N TYR A 131 33.74 -0.36 15.22
CA TYR A 131 34.09 1.05 15.24
C TYR A 131 34.86 1.46 16.50
N TYR A 132 34.50 0.89 17.65
CA TYR A 132 35.10 1.26 18.93
C TYR A 132 36.48 0.61 19.15
N TYR A 133 36.63 -0.65 18.75
CA TYR A 133 37.90 -1.40 18.85
C TYR A 133 38.70 -1.40 17.55
N GLY A 134 38.07 -1.20 16.38
CA GLY A 134 38.76 -1.14 15.09
C GLY A 134 39.41 0.20 14.77
N GLY A 135 39.28 1.19 15.67
CA GLY A 135 40.09 2.40 15.67
C GLY A 135 41.59 2.16 15.92
N GLU A 136 42.00 0.92 16.24
CA GLU A 136 43.41 0.54 16.42
C GLU A 136 44.00 -0.29 15.26
N TYR A 137 43.29 -0.49 14.14
CA TYR A 137 43.81 -1.25 12.98
C TYR A 137 44.15 -0.40 11.75
N THR A 138 44.29 0.92 11.88
CA THR A 138 44.93 1.77 10.86
C THR A 138 46.41 1.99 11.15
N GLY A 139 47.15 0.92 11.43
CA GLY A 139 48.59 1.03 11.63
C GLY A 139 49.27 -0.23 12.09
N LEU A 140 49.27 -1.30 11.30
CA LEU A 140 50.46 -2.16 11.18
C LEU A 140 50.37 -3.00 9.90
N PHE A 141 51.31 -2.76 9.00
CA PHE A 141 51.61 -3.64 7.87
C PHE A 141 51.89 -5.08 8.37
N LEU A 142 51.32 -6.06 7.66
CA LEU A 142 51.66 -7.51 7.58
C LEU A 142 53.19 -7.78 7.66
N PRO A 143 53.70 -8.98 8.11
CA PRO A 143 53.39 -10.26 7.44
C PRO A 143 53.53 -11.59 8.24
N CYS A 144 53.07 -12.68 7.58
CA CYS A 144 53.52 -14.08 7.67
C CYS A 144 53.47 -14.83 9.02
N SER A 145 52.61 -15.86 9.12
CA SER A 145 53.00 -17.26 8.80
C SER A 145 51.87 -18.26 9.05
N ALA A 146 51.59 -19.04 8.00
CA ALA A 146 51.25 -20.46 8.00
C ALA A 146 50.40 -21.07 9.15
N ALA A 147 49.18 -21.47 8.80
CA ALA A 147 48.68 -22.79 9.18
C ALA A 147 47.77 -23.33 8.07
N ARG A 148 48.31 -24.28 7.30
CA ARG A 148 47.55 -25.16 6.41
C ARG A 148 46.50 -25.93 7.21
N LEU A 149 45.27 -26.02 6.70
CA LEU A 149 44.47 -27.24 6.85
C LEU A 149 43.62 -27.47 5.59
N SER A 150 43.70 -28.71 5.12
CA SER A 150 43.26 -29.29 3.85
C SER A 150 41.76 -29.15 3.53
N LYS A 151 41.40 -29.11 2.24
CA LYS A 151 40.94 -30.28 1.45
C LYS A 151 40.50 -29.86 0.04
N ASP A 152 40.63 -30.83 -0.86
CA ASP A 152 40.13 -30.90 -2.23
C ASP A 152 40.84 -30.10 -3.33
N ALA A 153 41.71 -30.86 -4.00
CA ALA A 153 42.08 -30.69 -5.41
C ALA A 153 40.83 -30.58 -6.29
N ARG A 154 40.90 -29.77 -7.36
CA ARG A 154 40.77 -30.22 -8.77
C ARG A 154 41.37 -29.19 -9.73
N ASP A 155 42.32 -29.70 -10.50
CA ASP A 155 42.57 -29.47 -11.91
C ASP A 155 43.17 -28.17 -12.46
N VAL A 156 43.94 -28.45 -13.53
CA VAL A 156 44.38 -27.61 -14.64
C VAL A 156 45.77 -26.98 -14.41
N LEU A 157 46.86 -27.69 -14.77
CA LEU A 157 47.58 -27.56 -16.06
C LEU A 157 47.90 -26.08 -16.37
N ILE A 158 49.15 -25.68 -16.60
CA ILE A 158 49.91 -25.98 -17.81
C ILE A 158 51.42 -25.78 -17.54
N SER A 159 52.19 -26.74 -18.04
CA SER A 159 53.65 -26.80 -18.14
C SER A 159 54.20 -25.92 -19.27
N TYR A 160 55.37 -25.30 -19.07
CA TYR A 160 56.47 -25.24 -20.06
C TYR A 160 57.76 -25.24 -19.22
N GLY A 161 58.60 -26.27 -19.23
CA GLY A 161 59.28 -26.84 -20.40
C GLY A 161 60.65 -26.15 -20.50
N GLU A 162 61.58 -26.53 -19.63
CA GLU A 162 62.84 -27.23 -19.97
C GLU A 162 63.90 -26.32 -20.65
N VAL A 163 65.01 -26.06 -19.95
CA VAL A 163 66.31 -26.78 -20.07
C VAL A 163 67.10 -26.24 -21.26
N GLY A 164 68.22 -25.57 -21.02
CA GLY A 164 69.52 -26.18 -20.76
C GLY A 164 70.51 -25.47 -21.70
N LYS A 165 71.80 -25.40 -21.47
CA LYS A 165 72.71 -26.16 -20.61
C LYS A 165 73.98 -25.32 -20.48
#